data_AF-A0A967HFJ0-F1
#
_entry.id   AF-A0A967HFJ0-F1
#
_cell.length_a   1.000
_cell.length_b   1.000
_cell.length_c   1.000
_cell.angle_alpha   90.00
_cell.angle_beta   90.00
_cell.angle_gamma   90.00
#
_symmetry.space_group_name_H-M   'P 1'
#
loop_
_entity.id
_entity.type
_entity.pdbx_description
1 polymer ?
#
loop_
_entity_poly.entity_id
_entity_poly.type
_entity_poly.pdbx_seq_one_letter_code
_entity_poly.pdbx_strand_id
1 'polypeptide(L)' 'MRDAVLLDAVRTPVGRHGGALAAVRPDDLAAVALRAVLARTGVAAG' A
#
# COMPACT_ATOMS: atom_id res chain seq x y z
N MET A 1 28.66 8.62 -0.14
CA MET A 1 27.30 8.26 0.29
C MET A 1 26.37 8.37 -0.91
N ARG A 2 25.28 7.60 -0.95
CA ARG A 2 24.21 7.75 -1.94
C ARG A 2 23.03 8.44 -1.28
N ASP A 3 22.35 9.31 -2.01
CA ASP A 3 21.18 10.01 -1.49
C ASP A 3 19.97 9.07 -1.48
N ALA A 4 19.17 9.16 -0.41
CA ALA A 4 17.91 8.44 -0.28
C ALA A 4 16.77 9.32 -0.81
N VAL A 5 15.93 8.74 -1.67
CA VAL A 5 14.79 9.43 -2.28
C VAL A 5 13.52 8.59 -2.16
N LEU A 6 12.36 9.25 -2.12
CA LEU A 6 11.05 8.61 -2.21
C LEU A 6 10.57 8.69 -3.66
N LEU A 7 10.26 7.54 -4.27
CA LEU A 7 9.83 7.47 -5.67
C LEU A 7 8.32 7.69 -5.85
N ASP A 8 7.52 7.11 -4.95
CA ASP A 8 6.06 7.23 -4.95
C ASP A 8 5.48 6.89 -3.57
N ALA A 9 4.24 7.30 -3.31
CA ALA A 9 3.48 6.96 -2.12
C ALA A 9 2.01 6.73 -2.46
N VAL A 10 1.46 5.64 -1.94
CA VAL A 10 0.03 5.28 -2.04
C VAL A 10 -0.48 4.82 -0.69
N ARG A 11 -1.80 4.84 -0.52
CA ARG A 11 -2.48 4.32 0.65
C ARG A 11 -3.83 3.73 0.29
N THR A 12 -4.38 2.94 1.19
CA THR A 12 -5.78 2.57 1.17
C THR A 12 -6.65 3.72 1.69
N PRO A 13 -7.96 3.72 1.38
CA PRO A 13 -8.92 4.57 2.10
C PRO A 13 -8.91 4.26 3.60
N VAL A 14 -9.24 5.25 4.43
CA VAL A 14 -9.34 5.05 5.88
C VAL A 14 -10.72 4.49 6.21
N GLY A 15 -10.76 3.32 6.86
CA GLY A 15 -12.00 2.71 7.32
C GLY A 15 -12.51 3.34 8.62
N ARG A 16 -13.84 3.38 8.80
CA ARG A 16 -14.46 3.63 10.11
C ARG A 16 -14.58 2.33 10.89
N HIS A 17 -14.62 2.41 12.22
CA HIS A 17 -14.92 1.25 13.07
C HIS A 17 -16.29 0.67 12.71
N GLY A 18 -16.36 -0.67 12.51
CA GLY A 18 -17.56 -1.35 12.01
C GLY A 18 -17.99 -0.97 10.58
N GLY A 19 -17.15 -0.25 9.82
CA GLY A 19 -17.47 0.25 8.48
C GLY A 19 -17.03 -0.68 7.35
N ALA A 20 -16.90 -0.11 6.15
CA ALA A 20 -16.67 -0.84 4.90
C ALA A 20 -15.43 -1.75 4.85
N LEU A 21 -14.42 -1.49 5.70
CA LEU A 21 -13.20 -2.29 5.77
C LEU A 21 -13.14 -3.22 6.99
N ALA A 22 -14.20 -3.30 7.80
CA ALA A 22 -14.18 -4.02 9.08
C ALA A 22 -13.97 -5.54 8.92
N ALA A 23 -14.38 -6.12 7.80
CA ALA A 23 -14.21 -7.53 7.50
C ALA A 23 -12.89 -7.86 6.78
N VAL A 24 -12.10 -6.85 6.39
CA VAL A 24 -10.85 -7.04 5.66
C VAL A 24 -9.73 -7.31 6.65
N ARG A 25 -8.96 -8.39 6.44
CA ARG A 25 -7.78 -8.63 7.30
C ARG A 25 -6.72 -7.54 7.07
N PRO A 26 -6.01 -7.09 8.11
CA PRO A 26 -5.03 -6.01 7.99
C PRO A 26 -3.91 -6.28 6.96
N ASP A 27 -3.45 -7.53 6.87
CA ASP A 27 -2.43 -7.98 5.92
C ASP A 27 -2.93 -7.95 4.47
N ASP A 28 -4.17 -8.36 4.22
CA ASP A 28 -4.80 -8.23 2.91
C ASP A 28 -4.94 -6.76 2.49
N LEU A 29 -5.31 -5.89 3.44
CA LEU A 29 -5.39 -4.44 3.21
C LEU A 29 -4.01 -3.84 2.92
N ALA A 30 -2.97 -4.25 3.64
CA ALA A 30 -1.59 -3.83 3.37
C ALA A 30 -1.11 -4.30 1.99
N ALA A 31 -1.46 -5.52 1.60
CA ALA A 31 -1.10 -6.07 0.30
C ALA A 31 -1.70 -5.27 -0.87
N VAL A 32 -2.87 -4.63 -0.69
CA VAL A 32 -3.42 -3.70 -1.69
C VAL A 32 -2.49 -2.50 -1.91
N ALA A 33 -1.99 -1.88 -0.84
CA ALA A 33 -1.08 -0.73 -0.96
C ALA A 33 0.26 -1.13 -1.59
N LEU A 34 0.82 -2.28 -1.19
CA LEU A 34 2.06 -2.81 -1.76
C LEU A 34 1.94 -3.12 -3.25
N ARG A 35 0.87 -3.80 -3.67
CA ARG A 35 0.62 -4.08 -5.08
C ARG A 35 0.47 -2.80 -5.90
N ALA A 36 -0.23 -1.79 -5.35
CA ALA A 36 -0.42 -0.52 -6.03
C ALA A 36 0.89 0.26 -6.22
N VAL A 37 1.78 0.31 -5.21
CA VAL A 37 3.05 1.03 -5.35
C VAL A 37 3.98 0.35 -6.34
N LEU A 38 4.06 -0.98 -6.34
CA LEU A 38 4.85 -1.74 -7.31
C LEU A 38 4.35 -1.50 -8.73
N ALA A 39 3.02 -1.52 -8.94
CA ALA A 39 2.41 -1.25 -10.24
C ALA A 39 2.68 0.17 -10.75
N ARG A 40 2.69 1.19 -9.88
CA ARG A 40 2.96 2.59 -10.26
C ARG A 40 4.43 2.88 -10.51
N THR A 41 5.32 2.17 -9.83
CA THR A 41 6.77 2.40 -9.91
C THR A 41 7.47 1.49 -10.93
N GLY A 42 6.84 0.40 -11.37
CA GLY A 42 7.45 -0.58 -12.26
C GLY A 42 8.56 -1.41 -11.60
N VAL A 43 8.64 -1.40 -10.27
CA VAL A 43 9.60 -2.18 -9.50
C VAL A 43 9.13 -3.64 -9.43
N ALA A 44 10.03 -4.58 -9.73
CA ALA A 44 9.73 -6.01 -9.66
C ALA A 44 9.48 -6.45 -8.20
N ALA A 45 8.49 -7.33 -8.01
CA ALA A 45 8.36 -8.06 -6.75
C ALA A 45 9.53 -9.07 -6.65
N GLY A 46 10.28 -8.99 -5.55
CA GLY A 46 11.38 -9.91 -5.24
C GLY A 46 10.91 -11.23 -4.66
#